data_AF-A0A518IGB7-F1
#
_entry.id   AF-A0A518IGB7-F1
#
_cell.length_a   1.000
_cell.length_b   1.000
_cell.length_c   1.000
_cell.angle_alpha   90.00
_cell.angle_beta   90.00
_cell.angle_gamma   90.00
#
_symmetry.space_group_name_H-M   'P 1'
#
loop_
_entity.id
_entity.type
_entity.pdbx_description
1 polymer ?
#
loop_
_entity_poly.entity_id
_entity_poly.type
_entity_poly.pdbx_seq_one_letter_code
_entity_poly.pdbx_strand_id
1 'polypeptide(L)'
;MFDGIVYARADAMSDQERRWFDNIKKAIFESDKAFTDGNKEDYCFEALCKGIDTAKTLRLSLRGDDCSTTNNKKRFTEFLDLDIPGFKSDITLFDHRQEKNVSYSFSSMIYAIRCMIHENENLNAAEQPDYHILLDWNFKAPEQALGIYKGDQITLNARSIWLRLREVLVKFTQGIEAMIAIENGRGCSMGPAPYNSIRPIKHDIS
;
A
#
# COMPACT_ATOMS: atom_id res chain seq x y z
N MET A 1 -1.09 15.07 7.56
CA MET A 1 -0.21 14.85 8.74
C MET A 1 -0.56 13.46 9.26
N PHE A 2 0.42 12.57 9.48
CA PHE A 2 0.11 11.22 9.95
C PHE A 2 -0.22 11.26 11.44
N ASP A 3 -1.44 10.83 11.76
CA ASP A 3 -1.89 10.82 13.14
C ASP A 3 -0.99 9.93 14.02
N GLY A 4 -0.56 10.48 15.15
CA GLY A 4 0.24 9.81 16.17
C GLY A 4 1.77 9.85 16.02
N ILE A 5 2.36 10.37 14.92
CA ILE A 5 3.84 10.47 14.78
C ILE A 5 4.29 11.91 15.06
N VAL A 6 5.14 12.08 16.08
CA VAL A 6 5.76 13.37 16.41
C VAL A 6 6.98 13.63 15.51
N TYR A 7 7.19 14.88 15.08
CA TYR A 7 8.29 15.29 14.19
C TYR A 7 9.67 14.80 14.66
N ALA A 8 10.03 15.09 15.91
CA ALA A 8 11.28 14.66 16.51
C ALA A 8 11.50 13.14 16.46
N ARG A 9 10.43 12.33 16.48
CA ARG A 9 10.55 10.87 16.43
C ARG A 9 10.87 10.34 15.03
N ALA A 10 10.35 11.02 14.00
CA ALA A 10 10.67 10.72 12.61
C ALA A 10 12.14 11.05 12.30
N ASP A 11 12.69 12.13 12.86
CA ASP A 11 14.12 12.46 12.71
C ASP A 11 15.02 11.49 13.50
N ALA A 12 14.60 11.13 14.71
CA ALA A 12 15.29 10.18 15.60
C ALA A 12 15.03 8.69 15.27
N MET A 13 14.82 8.33 14.00
CA MET A 13 14.69 6.93 13.60
C MET A 13 15.95 6.12 13.96
N SER A 14 15.72 4.96 14.57
CA SER A 14 16.76 3.94 14.76
C SER A 14 17.23 3.36 13.42
N ASP A 15 18.39 2.70 13.41
CA ASP A 15 18.93 2.07 12.19
C ASP A 15 17.95 1.06 11.58
N GLN A 16 17.24 0.31 12.42
CA GLN A 16 16.23 -0.64 11.97
C GLN A 16 15.04 0.05 11.28
N GLU A 17 14.58 1.18 11.83
CA GLU A 17 13.50 1.97 11.25
C GLU A 17 13.90 2.64 9.94
N ARG A 18 15.14 3.13 9.84
CA ARG A 18 15.70 3.64 8.59
C ARG A 18 15.74 2.57 7.50
N ARG A 19 16.15 1.35 7.86
CA ARG A 19 16.10 0.19 6.94
C ARG A 19 14.69 -0.13 6.49
N TRP A 20 13.70 -0.11 7.40
CA TRP A 20 12.30 -0.27 7.01
C TRP A 20 11.85 0.84 6.08
N PHE A 21 12.23 2.09 6.35
CA PHE A 21 11.90 3.23 5.52
C PHE A 21 12.47 3.10 4.09
N ASP A 22 13.73 2.69 3.97
CA ASP A 22 14.37 2.44 2.67
C ASP A 22 13.74 1.25 1.94
N ASN A 23 13.34 0.21 2.66
CA ASN A 23 12.62 -0.93 2.07
C ASN A 23 11.26 -0.53 1.48
N ILE A 24 10.54 0.41 2.10
CA ILE A 24 9.29 0.94 1.55
C ILE A 24 9.56 1.69 0.25
N LYS A 25 10.58 2.56 0.23
CA LYS A 25 11.00 3.29 -0.97
C LYS A 25 11.42 2.34 -2.09
N LYS A 26 12.17 1.29 -1.75
CA LYS A 26 12.58 0.24 -2.67
C LYS A 26 11.38 -0.51 -3.26
N ALA A 27 10.38 -0.85 -2.45
CA ALA A 27 9.15 -1.49 -2.90
C ALA A 27 8.38 -0.63 -3.93
N ILE A 28 8.28 0.69 -3.70
CA ILE A 28 7.66 1.62 -4.66
C ILE A 28 8.45 1.59 -5.98
N PHE A 29 9.78 1.70 -5.90
CA PHE A 29 10.66 1.69 -7.07
C PHE A 29 10.57 0.38 -7.87
N GLU A 30 10.59 -0.77 -7.20
CA GLU A 30 10.49 -2.09 -7.84
C GLU A 30 9.14 -2.26 -8.54
N SER A 31 8.05 -1.78 -7.92
CA SER A 31 6.71 -1.78 -8.53
C SER A 31 6.64 -0.89 -9.77
N ASP A 32 7.17 0.34 -9.71
CA ASP A 32 7.20 1.27 -10.84
C ASP A 32 8.04 0.74 -12.00
N LYS A 33 9.17 0.11 -11.68
CA LYS A 33 10.03 -0.54 -12.67
C LYS A 33 9.31 -1.71 -13.33
N ALA A 34 8.68 -2.60 -12.54
CA ALA A 34 7.91 -3.72 -13.08
C ALA A 34 6.79 -3.26 -14.02
N PHE A 35 6.10 -2.18 -13.66
CA PHE A 35 5.06 -1.58 -14.51
C PHE A 35 5.62 -1.10 -15.85
N THR A 36 6.78 -0.45 -15.83
CA THR A 36 7.44 0.13 -17.01
C THR A 36 8.07 -0.93 -17.91
N ASP A 37 8.68 -1.96 -17.32
CA ASP A 37 9.38 -3.04 -18.01
C ASP A 37 8.42 -4.11 -18.58
N GLY A 38 7.10 -3.96 -18.37
CA GLY A 38 6.08 -4.87 -18.87
C GLY A 38 5.81 -6.10 -17.99
N ASN A 39 6.53 -6.26 -16.87
CA ASN A 39 6.37 -7.37 -15.92
C ASN A 39 5.34 -7.06 -14.82
N LYS A 40 4.26 -6.35 -15.21
CA LYS A 40 3.28 -5.80 -14.27
C LYS A 40 2.46 -6.87 -13.55
N GLU A 41 2.19 -7.98 -14.22
CA GLU A 41 1.37 -9.08 -13.70
C GLU A 41 2.04 -9.81 -12.53
N ASP A 42 3.36 -9.96 -12.58
CA ASP A 42 4.11 -10.77 -11.63
C ASP A 42 4.58 -9.97 -10.41
N TYR A 43 5.09 -8.74 -10.61
CA TYR A 43 5.88 -8.07 -9.58
C TYR A 43 5.28 -6.79 -8.99
N CYS A 44 4.34 -6.13 -9.68
CA CYS A 44 3.83 -4.83 -9.22
C CYS A 44 3.12 -4.93 -7.87
N PHE A 45 2.22 -5.90 -7.72
CA PHE A 45 1.41 -6.05 -6.52
C PHE A 45 2.17 -6.64 -5.36
N GLU A 46 3.04 -7.62 -5.61
CA GLU A 46 3.88 -8.23 -4.58
C GLU A 46 4.79 -7.18 -3.92
N ALA A 47 5.46 -6.36 -4.73
CA ALA A 47 6.31 -5.29 -4.22
C ALA A 47 5.52 -4.32 -3.32
N LEU A 48 4.35 -3.85 -3.77
CA LEU A 48 3.53 -2.92 -2.98
C LEU A 48 2.97 -3.58 -1.70
N CYS A 49 2.59 -4.85 -1.72
CA CYS A 49 2.13 -5.56 -0.52
C CYS A 49 3.26 -5.66 0.53
N LYS A 50 4.49 -5.98 0.11
CA LYS A 50 5.69 -5.94 0.98
C LYS A 50 5.94 -4.54 1.52
N GLY A 51 5.77 -3.52 0.68
CA GLY A 51 5.87 -2.12 1.05
C GLY A 51 4.87 -1.74 2.15
N ILE A 52 3.61 -2.18 2.03
CA ILE A 52 2.55 -1.93 3.03
C ILE A 52 2.83 -2.66 4.34
N ASP A 53 3.24 -3.93 4.27
CA ASP A 53 3.61 -4.71 5.46
C ASP A 53 4.78 -4.08 6.23
N THR A 54 5.73 -3.48 5.50
CA THR A 54 6.84 -2.74 6.10
C THR A 54 6.38 -1.39 6.65
N ALA A 55 5.54 -0.65 5.90
CA ALA A 55 5.08 0.67 6.27
C ALA A 55 4.19 0.68 7.51
N LYS A 56 3.29 -0.30 7.66
CA LYS A 56 2.47 -0.43 8.88
C LYS A 56 3.35 -0.69 10.11
N THR A 57 4.39 -1.51 9.96
CA THR A 57 5.33 -1.86 11.04
C THR A 57 6.14 -0.63 11.45
N LEU A 58 6.69 0.10 10.46
CA LEU A 58 7.39 1.35 10.72
C LEU A 58 6.48 2.38 11.41
N ARG A 59 5.23 2.52 10.96
CA ARG A 59 4.28 3.44 11.58
C ARG A 59 4.04 3.12 13.06
N LEU A 60 3.84 1.84 13.40
CA LEU A 60 3.65 1.43 14.79
C LEU A 60 4.89 1.74 15.63
N SER A 61 6.08 1.39 15.12
CA SER A 61 7.34 1.67 15.80
C SER A 61 7.56 3.17 16.07
N LEU A 62 7.24 4.02 15.09
CA LEU A 62 7.33 5.48 15.22
C LEU A 62 6.30 6.06 16.19
N ARG A 63 5.20 5.36 16.48
CA ARG A 63 4.22 5.75 17.51
C ARG A 63 4.60 5.25 18.90
N GLY A 64 5.60 4.38 19.01
CA GLY A 64 5.89 3.63 20.24
C GLY A 64 4.89 2.51 20.52
N ASP A 65 4.13 2.09 19.49
CA ASP A 65 3.15 1.02 19.59
C ASP A 65 3.81 -0.37 19.44
N ASP A 66 3.12 -1.39 19.93
CA ASP A 66 3.53 -2.79 19.76
C ASP A 66 3.58 -3.21 18.28
N CYS A 67 4.73 -3.74 17.87
CA CYS A 67 5.02 -4.19 16.50
C CYS A 67 4.89 -5.72 16.32
N SER A 68 4.31 -6.44 17.29
CA SER A 68 4.06 -7.89 17.19
C SER A 68 3.19 -8.26 15.97
N THR A 69 3.12 -9.54 15.63
CA THR A 69 2.27 -10.02 14.52
C THR A 69 0.79 -10.18 14.90
N THR A 70 0.42 -9.91 16.16
CA THR A 70 -0.96 -10.02 16.62
C THR A 70 -1.85 -8.98 15.93
N ASN A 71 -3.07 -9.37 15.51
CA ASN A 71 -4.02 -8.50 14.81
C ASN A 71 -3.50 -7.93 13.46
N ASN A 72 -2.70 -8.71 12.73
CA ASN A 72 -2.08 -8.32 11.47
C ASN A 72 -3.09 -7.77 10.44
N LYS A 73 -4.24 -8.44 10.29
CA LYS A 73 -5.33 -7.99 9.41
C LYS A 73 -5.83 -6.59 9.78
N LYS A 74 -6.19 -6.39 11.04
CA LYS A 74 -6.67 -5.10 11.55
C LYS A 74 -5.64 -3.99 11.33
N ARG A 75 -4.37 -4.25 11.64
CA ARG A 75 -3.27 -3.28 11.48
C ARG A 75 -3.01 -2.94 10.01
N PHE A 76 -3.13 -3.93 9.12
CA PHE A 76 -3.01 -3.73 7.68
C PHE A 76 -4.17 -2.89 7.14
N THR A 77 -5.40 -3.22 7.52
CA THR A 77 -6.58 -2.46 7.08
C THR A 77 -6.55 -1.04 7.62
N GLU A 78 -6.25 -0.86 8.91
CA GLU A 78 -6.08 0.47 9.51
C GLU A 78 -5.02 1.31 8.80
N PHE A 79 -3.90 0.72 8.37
CA PHE A 79 -2.88 1.45 7.62
C PHE A 79 -3.39 1.90 6.25
N LEU A 80 -4.12 1.04 5.54
CA LEU A 80 -4.69 1.39 4.23
C LEU A 80 -5.85 2.40 4.34
N ASP A 81 -6.60 2.33 5.43
CA ASP A 81 -7.73 3.21 5.72
C ASP A 81 -7.30 4.53 6.37
N LEU A 82 -5.98 4.76 6.57
CA LEU A 82 -5.48 6.05 7.05
C LEU A 82 -5.93 7.16 6.10
N ASP A 83 -6.55 8.20 6.68
CA ASP A 83 -7.08 9.36 5.98
C ASP A 83 -5.99 10.07 5.16
N ILE A 84 -5.88 9.62 3.92
CA ILE A 84 -5.32 10.40 2.85
C ILE A 84 -6.45 11.35 2.41
N PRO A 85 -6.29 12.68 2.50
CA PRO A 85 -7.34 13.61 2.07
C PRO A 85 -7.84 13.28 0.65
N GLY A 86 -9.16 13.08 0.50
CA GLY A 86 -9.80 12.63 -0.75
C GLY A 86 -9.96 11.11 -0.90
N PHE A 87 -9.70 10.33 0.15
CA PHE A 87 -9.80 8.86 0.13
C PHE A 87 -11.24 8.39 0.36
N LYS A 88 -11.83 7.69 -0.63
CA LYS A 88 -13.00 6.84 -0.40
C LYS A 88 -12.50 5.44 -0.04
N SER A 89 -12.91 4.95 1.13
CA SER A 89 -12.60 3.61 1.67
C SER A 89 -13.27 2.49 0.89
N ASP A 90 -14.31 2.80 0.14
CA ASP A 90 -15.17 1.80 -0.47
C ASP A 90 -14.90 1.69 -1.97
N ILE A 91 -14.76 0.46 -2.46
CA ILE A 91 -14.77 0.12 -3.87
C ILE A 91 -16.16 -0.30 -4.30
N THR A 92 -16.65 0.32 -5.37
CA THR A 92 -17.90 -0.11 -5.99
C THR A 92 -17.61 -1.22 -7.00
N LEU A 93 -18.21 -2.38 -6.78
CA LEU A 93 -18.23 -3.50 -7.73
C LEU A 93 -19.62 -3.61 -8.35
N PHE A 94 -19.67 -3.90 -9.65
CA PHE A 94 -20.94 -4.26 -10.29
C PHE A 94 -21.22 -5.75 -10.07
N ASP A 95 -22.29 -6.07 -9.34
CA ASP A 95 -22.77 -7.43 -9.10
C ASP A 95 -23.68 -7.87 -10.25
N HIS A 96 -23.18 -8.79 -11.09
CA HIS A 96 -23.98 -9.35 -12.20
C HIS A 96 -25.15 -10.21 -11.76
N ARG A 97 -25.13 -10.78 -10.55
CA ARG A 97 -26.25 -11.61 -10.06
C ARG A 97 -27.46 -10.74 -9.72
N GLN A 98 -27.21 -9.53 -9.22
CA GLN A 98 -28.23 -8.62 -8.72
C GLN A 98 -28.42 -7.37 -9.59
N GLU A 99 -27.66 -7.27 -10.70
CA GLU A 99 -27.60 -6.14 -11.62
C GLU A 99 -27.47 -4.78 -10.91
N LYS A 100 -26.68 -4.75 -9.83
CA LYS A 100 -26.54 -3.56 -8.97
C LYS A 100 -25.11 -3.33 -8.56
N ASN A 101 -24.83 -2.09 -8.18
CA ASN A 101 -23.58 -1.70 -7.56
C ASN A 101 -23.56 -2.11 -6.09
N VAL A 102 -22.50 -2.79 -5.66
CA VAL A 102 -22.26 -3.21 -4.27
C VAL A 102 -20.93 -2.63 -3.81
N SER A 103 -20.92 -2.01 -2.63
CA SER A 103 -19.71 -1.44 -2.03
C SER A 103 -18.97 -2.49 -1.20
N TYR A 104 -17.67 -2.57 -1.38
CA TYR A 104 -16.75 -3.37 -0.57
C TYR A 104 -15.69 -2.47 0.05
N SER A 105 -15.16 -2.84 1.22
CA SER A 105 -14.00 -2.16 1.79
C SER A 105 -12.76 -2.41 0.90
N PHE A 106 -12.11 -1.34 0.45
CA PHE A 106 -10.87 -1.40 -0.31
C PHE A 106 -9.81 -2.16 0.49
N SER A 107 -9.57 -1.76 1.73
CA SER A 107 -8.55 -2.35 2.59
C SER A 107 -8.75 -3.85 2.81
N SER A 108 -9.99 -4.29 2.97
CA SER A 108 -10.33 -5.72 3.09
C SER A 108 -10.05 -6.50 1.80
N MET A 109 -10.37 -5.91 0.64
CA MET A 109 -10.10 -6.53 -0.66
C MET A 109 -8.59 -6.66 -0.92
N ILE A 110 -7.81 -5.63 -0.59
CA ILE A 110 -6.36 -5.66 -0.73
C ILE A 110 -5.73 -6.66 0.21
N TYR A 111 -6.25 -6.77 1.44
CA TYR A 111 -5.79 -7.79 2.36
C TYR A 111 -5.99 -9.19 1.79
N ALA A 112 -7.16 -9.47 1.18
CA ALA A 112 -7.41 -10.76 0.52
C ALA A 112 -6.45 -11.02 -0.66
N ILE A 113 -6.19 -10.01 -1.50
CA ILE A 113 -5.17 -10.09 -2.58
C ILE A 113 -3.78 -10.41 -2.00
N ARG A 114 -3.38 -9.68 -0.96
CA ARG A 114 -2.11 -9.88 -0.25
C ARG A 114 -1.98 -11.32 0.24
N CYS A 115 -3.05 -11.90 0.78
CA CYS A 115 -3.05 -13.29 1.27
C CYS A 115 -2.80 -14.32 0.15
N MET A 116 -3.28 -14.06 -1.06
CA MET A 116 -3.03 -14.95 -2.21
C MET A 116 -1.62 -14.79 -2.79
N ILE A 117 -1.05 -13.58 -2.75
CA ILE A 117 0.30 -13.33 -3.27
C ILE A 117 1.39 -13.92 -2.36
N HIS A 118 1.21 -13.82 -1.05
CA HIS A 118 2.18 -14.29 -0.06
C HIS A 118 1.95 -15.74 0.36
N GLU A 119 1.75 -16.67 -0.58
CA GLU A 119 1.51 -18.09 -0.28
C GLU A 119 2.25 -18.55 1.00
N ASN A 120 1.51 -18.71 2.11
CA ASN A 120 1.90 -19.46 3.31
C ASN A 120 3.11 -19.01 4.17
N GLU A 121 3.17 -17.78 4.69
CA GLU A 121 4.07 -17.53 5.85
C GLU A 121 3.43 -16.88 7.09
N ASN A 122 2.25 -16.27 7.01
CA ASN A 122 1.65 -15.55 8.16
C ASN A 122 0.11 -15.61 8.23
N LEU A 123 -0.54 -16.51 7.50
CA LEU A 123 -2.00 -16.65 7.54
C LEU A 123 -2.39 -17.55 8.70
N ASN A 124 -3.22 -17.02 9.61
CA ASN A 124 -3.95 -17.91 10.51
C ASN A 124 -4.88 -18.78 9.65
N ALA A 125 -5.00 -20.07 9.98
CA ALA A 125 -5.83 -21.03 9.22
C ALA A 125 -7.31 -20.63 9.05
N ALA A 126 -7.77 -19.58 9.75
CA ALA A 126 -9.11 -18.99 9.64
C ALA A 126 -9.25 -17.92 8.53
N GLU A 127 -8.20 -17.59 7.78
CA GLU A 127 -8.17 -16.46 6.84
C GLU A 127 -8.20 -16.89 5.35
N GLN A 128 -9.03 -17.88 4.99
CA GLN A 128 -9.26 -18.21 3.58
C GLN A 128 -10.42 -17.37 3.01
N PRO A 129 -10.23 -16.64 1.89
CA PRO A 129 -11.31 -15.89 1.26
C PRO A 129 -12.30 -16.84 0.55
N ASP A 130 -13.60 -16.59 0.71
CA ASP A 130 -14.70 -17.36 0.08
C ASP A 130 -14.88 -17.07 -1.43
N TYR A 131 -13.98 -16.31 -2.05
CA TYR A 131 -14.09 -15.85 -3.44
C TYR A 131 -12.71 -15.76 -4.11
N HIS A 132 -12.66 -16.01 -5.42
CA HIS A 132 -11.45 -15.86 -6.21
C HIS A 132 -11.32 -14.44 -6.75
N ILE A 133 -10.22 -13.75 -6.40
CA ILE A 133 -9.95 -12.39 -6.91
C ILE A 133 -9.02 -12.49 -8.11
N LEU A 134 -9.43 -11.92 -9.24
CA LEU A 134 -8.63 -11.79 -10.45
C LEU A 134 -8.26 -10.33 -10.66
N LEU A 135 -7.00 -10.09 -10.99
CA LEU A 135 -6.49 -8.75 -11.30
C LEU A 135 -6.37 -8.63 -12.82
N ASP A 136 -7.19 -7.76 -13.42
CA ASP A 136 -7.18 -7.50 -14.86
C ASP A 136 -6.52 -6.15 -15.16
N TRP A 137 -5.36 -6.18 -15.84
CA TRP A 137 -4.61 -4.98 -16.26
C TRP A 137 -5.18 -4.29 -17.49
N ASN A 138 -6.06 -4.98 -18.23
CA ASN A 138 -6.73 -4.48 -19.42
C ASN A 138 -8.22 -4.22 -19.15
N PHE A 139 -8.60 -4.14 -17.87
CA PHE A 139 -9.98 -4.00 -17.44
C PHE A 139 -10.66 -2.78 -18.08
N LYS A 140 -11.70 -3.04 -18.86
CA LYS A 140 -12.57 -2.02 -19.46
C LYS A 140 -13.86 -1.98 -18.67
N ALA A 141 -13.92 -1.09 -17.68
CA ALA A 141 -15.10 -0.95 -16.83
C ALA A 141 -16.28 -0.35 -17.64
N PRO A 142 -17.54 -0.76 -17.38
CA PRO A 142 -18.67 0.14 -17.49
C PRO A 142 -18.44 1.30 -16.50
N GLU A 143 -18.83 2.52 -16.88
CA GLU A 143 -18.49 3.76 -16.15
C GLU A 143 -18.62 3.62 -14.61
N GLN A 144 -17.54 4.00 -13.90
CA GLN A 144 -17.42 4.11 -12.43
C GLN A 144 -17.14 2.84 -11.60
N ALA A 145 -17.22 1.62 -12.16
CA ALA A 145 -16.91 0.41 -11.37
C ALA A 145 -15.40 0.11 -11.31
N LEU A 146 -14.89 -0.21 -10.10
CA LEU A 146 -13.50 -0.66 -9.90
C LEU A 146 -13.30 -2.15 -10.18
N GLY A 147 -14.39 -2.88 -10.35
CA GLY A 147 -14.39 -4.30 -10.66
C GLY A 147 -15.79 -4.85 -10.89
N ILE A 148 -15.83 -6.12 -11.24
CA ILE A 148 -17.05 -6.87 -11.51
C ILE A 148 -17.08 -8.10 -10.60
N TYR A 149 -18.23 -8.35 -9.99
CA TYR A 149 -18.52 -9.60 -9.30
C TYR A 149 -19.43 -10.46 -10.18
N LYS A 150 -18.96 -11.66 -10.54
CA LYS A 150 -19.69 -12.60 -11.40
C LYS A 150 -19.44 -14.03 -10.94
N GLY A 151 -20.50 -14.72 -10.51
CA GLY A 151 -20.35 -16.05 -9.93
C GLY A 151 -19.63 -15.96 -8.59
N ASP A 152 -18.57 -16.75 -8.42
CA ASP A 152 -17.71 -16.74 -7.22
C ASP A 152 -16.36 -16.06 -7.49
N GLN A 153 -16.30 -15.23 -8.55
CA GLN A 153 -15.12 -14.50 -8.98
C GLN A 153 -15.35 -12.99 -8.88
N ILE A 154 -14.35 -12.30 -8.34
CA ILE A 154 -14.24 -10.85 -8.36
C ILE A 154 -13.10 -10.47 -9.31
N THR A 155 -13.40 -9.82 -10.42
CA THR A 155 -12.37 -9.26 -11.31
C THR A 155 -12.21 -7.77 -11.02
N LEU A 156 -11.01 -7.35 -10.67
CA LEU A 156 -10.71 -5.96 -10.33
C LEU A 156 -9.82 -5.30 -11.38
N ASN A 157 -9.97 -3.99 -11.52
CA ASN A 157 -9.07 -3.17 -12.32
C ASN A 157 -7.69 -3.09 -11.64
N ALA A 158 -6.76 -3.91 -12.11
CA ALA A 158 -5.43 -4.05 -11.53
C ALA A 158 -4.67 -2.70 -11.56
N ARG A 159 -4.81 -1.94 -12.64
CA ARG A 159 -4.14 -0.64 -12.78
C ARG A 159 -4.62 0.38 -11.76
N SER A 160 -5.94 0.47 -11.55
CA SER A 160 -6.52 1.40 -10.58
C SER A 160 -6.11 1.03 -9.15
N ILE A 161 -6.10 -0.26 -8.82
CA ILE A 161 -5.66 -0.72 -7.51
C ILE A 161 -4.16 -0.44 -7.32
N TRP A 162 -3.33 -0.77 -8.30
CA TRP A 162 -1.89 -0.51 -8.26
C TRP A 162 -1.59 0.96 -8.03
N LEU A 163 -2.19 1.86 -8.82
CA LEU A 163 -2.04 3.32 -8.65
C LEU A 163 -2.41 3.75 -7.23
N ARG A 164 -3.47 3.17 -6.67
CA ARG A 164 -3.95 3.50 -5.33
C ARG A 164 -2.98 3.04 -4.23
N LEU A 165 -2.52 1.80 -4.28
CA LEU A 165 -1.54 1.29 -3.30
C LEU A 165 -0.22 2.06 -3.38
N ARG A 166 0.21 2.38 -4.59
CA ARG A 166 1.38 3.23 -4.83
C ARG A 166 1.18 4.61 -4.20
N GLU A 167 0.04 5.25 -4.41
CA GLU A 167 -0.28 6.57 -3.82
C GLU A 167 -0.20 6.55 -2.29
N VAL A 168 -0.71 5.50 -1.65
CA VAL A 168 -0.65 5.33 -0.18
C VAL A 168 0.80 5.32 0.31
N LEU A 169 1.65 4.48 -0.29
CA LEU A 169 3.06 4.37 0.10
C LEU A 169 3.87 5.63 -0.21
N VAL A 170 3.61 6.29 -1.35
CA VAL A 170 4.26 7.56 -1.70
C VAL A 170 3.88 8.64 -0.69
N LYS A 171 2.60 8.79 -0.36
CA LYS A 171 2.16 9.78 0.65
C LYS A 171 2.74 9.48 2.02
N PHE A 172 2.85 8.20 2.39
CA PHE A 172 3.52 7.77 3.62
C PHE A 172 4.98 8.22 3.65
N THR A 173 5.76 7.86 2.63
CA THR A 173 7.18 8.21 2.55
C THR A 173 7.41 9.72 2.51
N GLN A 174 6.64 10.45 1.71
CA GLN A 174 6.73 11.91 1.63
C GLN A 174 6.37 12.59 2.95
N GLY A 175 5.37 12.09 3.68
CA GLY A 175 5.03 12.68 4.98
C GLY A 175 6.12 12.50 6.02
N ILE A 176 6.80 11.35 6.05
CA ILE A 176 7.97 11.13 6.92
C ILE A 176 9.13 12.04 6.50
N GLU A 177 9.43 12.16 5.20
CA GLU A 177 10.48 13.08 4.71
C GLU A 177 10.18 14.54 5.05
N ALA A 178 8.92 14.96 4.92
CA ALA A 178 8.49 16.31 5.30
C ALA A 178 8.64 16.53 6.81
N MET A 179 8.33 15.52 7.64
CA MET A 179 8.53 15.60 9.09
C MET A 179 10.01 15.81 9.46
N ILE A 180 10.90 15.03 8.84
CA ILE A 180 12.36 15.15 9.03
C ILE A 180 12.87 16.52 8.55
N ALA A 181 12.38 17.01 7.41
CA ALA A 181 12.80 18.30 6.87
C ALA A 181 12.39 19.45 7.79
N ILE A 182 11.15 19.44 8.31
CA ILE A 182 10.65 20.44 9.26
C ILE A 182 11.49 20.44 10.53
N GLU A 183 11.79 19.27 11.11
CA GLU A 183 12.62 19.16 12.32
C GLU A 183 14.03 19.73 12.09
N ASN A 184 14.61 19.48 10.90
CA ASN A 184 15.93 19.99 10.52
C ASN A 184 15.92 21.45 10.02
N GLY A 185 14.81 22.18 10.16
CA GLY A 185 14.67 23.58 9.75
C GLY A 185 14.75 23.80 8.23
N ARG A 186 14.55 22.75 7.41
CA ARG A 186 14.52 22.82 5.94
C ARG A 186 13.07 22.99 5.47
N GLY A 187 12.81 24.00 4.64
CA GLY A 187 11.47 24.22 4.07
C GLY A 187 11.00 23.04 3.21
N CYS A 188 9.74 22.64 3.37
CA CYS A 188 9.12 21.57 2.59
C CYS A 188 8.54 22.09 1.27
N SER A 189 9.05 21.62 0.12
CA SER A 189 8.30 21.70 -1.14
C SER A 189 7.56 20.38 -1.36
N MET A 190 6.25 20.38 -1.14
CA MET A 190 5.39 19.27 -1.54
C MET A 190 5.05 19.42 -3.04
N GLY A 191 6.01 19.07 -3.90
CA GLY A 191 5.77 18.93 -5.34
C GLY A 191 5.20 17.55 -5.67
N PRO A 192 4.48 17.40 -6.82
CA PRO A 192 4.11 16.08 -7.30
C PRO A 192 5.38 15.24 -7.50
N ALA A 193 5.42 14.04 -6.90
CA ALA A 193 6.58 13.16 -7.02
C ALA A 193 6.86 12.87 -8.51
N PRO A 194 8.05 13.23 -9.04
CA PRO A 194 8.46 12.76 -10.34
C PRO A 194 8.47 11.22 -10.32
N TYR A 195 8.07 10.58 -11.42
CA TYR A 195 8.15 9.13 -11.60
C TYR A 195 9.55 8.52 -11.35
N ASN A 196 10.60 9.34 -11.18
CA ASN A 196 12.01 8.95 -11.09
C ASN A 196 12.76 9.48 -9.84
N SER A 197 12.11 10.02 -8.80
CA SER A 197 12.83 10.68 -7.70
C SER A 197 13.27 9.76 -6.55
N ILE A 198 12.84 8.50 -6.51
CA ILE A 198 13.25 7.56 -5.46
C ILE A 198 14.45 6.75 -5.97
N ARG A 199 15.66 7.27 -5.76
CA ARG A 199 16.89 6.48 -5.95
C ARG A 199 17.30 5.88 -4.60
N PRO A 200 17.68 4.60 -4.53
CA PRO A 200 18.33 4.05 -3.35
C PRO A 200 19.62 4.84 -3.07
N ILE A 201 19.84 5.22 -1.82
CA ILE A 201 21.12 5.78 -1.38
C ILE A 201 22.17 4.68 -1.56
N LYS A 202 23.16 4.91 -2.44
CA LYS A 202 24.37 4.08 -2.47
C LYS A 202 25.12 4.38 -1.19
N HIS A 203 25.22 3.39 -0.30
CA HIS A 203 26.25 3.42 0.72
C HIS A 203 27.59 3.16 0.02
N ASP A 204 28.38 4.21 -0.14
CA ASP A 204 29.79 4.06 -0.49
C ASP A 204 30.48 3.37 0.68
N ILE A 205 30.83 2.10 0.47
CA ILE A 205 31.73 1.39 1.37
C ILE A 205 33.14 1.77 0.90
N SER A 206 33.79 2.65 1.65
CA SER A 206 35.24 2.89 1.60
C SER A 206 35.88 2.36 2.87
#